data_AF-A0A0F8WY29-F1
#
_entry.id   AF-A0A0F8WY29-F1
#
_cell.length_a   1.000
_cell.length_b   1.000
_cell.length_c   1.000
_cell.angle_alpha   90.00
_cell.angle_beta   90.00
_cell.angle_gamma   90.00
#
_symmetry.space_group_name_H-M   'P 1'
#
loop_
_entity.id
_entity.type
_entity.pdbx_description
1 polymer ?
#
loop_
_entity_poly.entity_id
_entity_poly.type
_entity_poly.pdbx_seq_one_letter_code
_entity_poly.pdbx_strand_id
1 'polypeptide(L)'
;MKLLGSSYVVLAEIPVRWLQSASQIPKPQAGAEAAMYPVWLMDGTGTRAHIFVRCPTCDAPLGLSPSSMGEQRGWNETPSDVQIIVGCPRCSGTYMIEEEKAYCLSMIATPVPRTTNPRLEVAKPQ
;
A
#
# COMPACT_ATOMS: atom_id res chain seq x y z
N MET A 1 15.87 -4.30 -13.36
CA MET A 1 15.49 -3.64 -12.10
C MET A 1 14.70 -2.39 -12.47
N LYS A 2 13.41 -2.33 -12.15
CA LYS A 2 12.54 -1.19 -12.47
C LYS A 2 12.54 -0.24 -11.27
N LEU A 3 12.84 1.02 -11.51
CA LEU A 3 12.82 2.07 -10.48
C LEU A 3 11.48 2.79 -10.53
N LEU A 4 10.91 3.07 -9.37
CA LEU A 4 9.77 3.98 -9.23
C LEU A 4 10.29 5.29 -8.64
N GLY A 5 10.43 6.29 -9.52
CA GLY A 5 11.10 7.54 -9.20
C GLY A 5 12.55 7.34 -8.77
N SER A 6 13.02 8.15 -7.83
CA SER A 6 14.39 8.11 -7.26
C SER A 6 14.48 7.37 -5.93
N SER A 7 13.37 6.81 -5.42
CA SER A 7 13.28 6.37 -4.02
C SER A 7 13.00 4.88 -3.86
N TYR A 8 12.44 4.22 -4.88
CA TYR A 8 12.01 2.82 -4.75
C TYR A 8 12.55 1.93 -5.87
N VAL A 9 12.94 0.72 -5.48
CA VAL A 9 13.18 -0.41 -6.38
C VAL A 9 11.96 -1.32 -6.38
N VAL A 10 11.48 -1.67 -7.57
CA VAL A 10 10.45 -2.72 -7.74
C VAL A 10 11.12 -4.08 -7.61
N LEU A 11 10.74 -4.82 -6.57
CA LEU A 11 11.21 -6.18 -6.30
C LEU A 11 10.40 -7.22 -7.08
N ALA A 12 9.10 -7.02 -7.19
CA ALA A 12 8.18 -7.92 -7.88
C ALA A 12 6.93 -7.16 -8.35
N GLU A 13 6.36 -7.62 -9.46
CA GLU A 13 5.01 -7.25 -9.89
C GLU A 13 4.03 -8.35 -9.42
N ILE A 14 2.89 -7.95 -8.87
CA ILE A 14 1.91 -8.82 -8.26
C ILE A 14 0.56 -8.55 -8.94
N PRO A 15 -0.13 -9.55 -9.51
CA PRO A 15 -1.44 -9.34 -10.10
C PRO A 15 -2.46 -8.89 -9.05
N VAL A 16 -3.29 -7.90 -9.42
CA VAL A 16 -4.43 -7.44 -8.62
C VAL A 16 -5.70 -7.97 -9.25
N ARG A 17 -6.57 -8.58 -8.42
CA ARG A 17 -7.84 -9.16 -8.86
C ARG A 17 -8.95 -8.65 -7.95
N TRP A 18 -9.67 -7.63 -8.40
CA TRP A 18 -10.81 -7.09 -7.67
C TRP A 18 -11.91 -8.13 -7.51
N LEU A 19 -12.38 -8.29 -6.28
CA LEU A 19 -13.46 -9.20 -5.93
C LEU A 19 -14.68 -8.41 -5.45
N GLN A 20 -15.86 -9.00 -5.62
CA GLN A 20 -17.11 -8.40 -5.15
C GLN A 20 -17.29 -8.56 -3.62
N SER A 21 -16.61 -9.54 -3.03
CA SER A 21 -16.75 -9.86 -1.60
C SER A 21 -15.47 -10.44 -1.02
N ALA A 22 -15.19 -10.11 0.24
CA ALA A 22 -14.08 -10.70 1.01
C ALA A 22 -14.22 -12.21 1.20
N SER A 23 -15.44 -12.76 1.09
CA SER A 23 -15.67 -14.22 1.14
C SER A 23 -15.13 -14.96 -0.08
N GLN A 24 -14.85 -14.27 -1.18
CA GLN A 24 -14.29 -14.84 -2.41
C GLN A 24 -12.76 -14.88 -2.38
N ILE A 25 -12.12 -14.30 -1.36
CA ILE A 25 -10.66 -14.26 -1.25
C ILE A 25 -10.13 -15.69 -1.09
N PRO A 26 -9.25 -16.16 -2.00
CA PRO A 26 -8.66 -17.48 -1.89
C PRO A 26 -7.86 -17.63 -0.59
N LYS A 27 -7.92 -18.81 0.02
CA LYS A 27 -7.07 -19.12 1.16
C LYS A 27 -5.60 -19.22 0.69
N PRO A 28 -4.63 -18.73 1.47
CA PRO A 28 -3.22 -18.92 1.16
C PRO A 28 -2.88 -20.40 0.98
N GLN A 29 -2.21 -20.73 -0.12
CA GLN A 29 -1.71 -22.07 -0.42
C GLN A 29 -0.19 -22.03 -0.61
N ALA A 30 0.52 -23.01 -0.05
CA ALA A 30 1.96 -23.09 -0.20
C ALA A 30 2.33 -23.33 -1.68
N GLY A 31 3.23 -22.51 -2.23
CA GLY A 31 3.69 -22.61 -3.61
C GLY A 31 2.79 -21.93 -4.66
N ALA A 32 1.67 -21.34 -4.25
CA ALA A 32 0.86 -20.52 -5.16
C ALA A 32 1.57 -19.21 -5.50
N GLU A 33 1.36 -18.71 -6.72
CA GLU A 33 1.83 -17.39 -7.13
C GLU A 33 1.15 -16.30 -6.27
N ALA A 34 1.93 -15.30 -5.88
CA ALA A 34 1.41 -14.19 -5.10
C ALA A 34 0.41 -13.37 -5.93
N ALA A 35 -0.72 -13.02 -5.33
CA ALA A 35 -1.73 -12.14 -5.90
C ALA A 35 -2.38 -11.30 -4.80
N MET A 36 -2.89 -10.13 -5.16
CA MET A 36 -3.72 -9.31 -4.27
C MET A 36 -5.18 -9.38 -4.70
N TYR A 37 -6.06 -9.46 -3.70
CA TYR A 37 -7.50 -9.59 -3.89
C TYR A 37 -8.25 -8.46 -3.17
N PRO A 38 -8.18 -7.22 -3.68
CA PRO A 38 -8.86 -6.10 -3.06
C PRO A 38 -10.38 -6.21 -3.23
N VAL A 39 -11.10 -5.68 -2.24
CA VAL A 39 -12.56 -5.62 -2.19
C VAL A 39 -12.95 -4.21 -1.80
N TRP A 40 -13.84 -3.60 -2.59
CA TRP A 40 -14.44 -2.33 -2.24
C TRP A 40 -15.37 -2.49 -1.03
N LEU A 41 -15.14 -1.68 -0.01
CA LEU A 41 -16.06 -1.52 1.11
C LEU A 41 -16.85 -0.23 0.90
N MET A 42 -18.16 -0.40 0.74
CA MET A 42 -19.09 0.69 0.50
C MET A 42 -19.62 1.23 1.84
N ASP A 43 -19.84 2.54 1.92
CA ASP A 43 -20.60 3.12 3.04
C ASP A 43 -22.12 2.91 2.89
N GLY A 44 -22.90 3.41 3.84
CA GLY A 44 -24.36 3.29 3.83
C GLY A 44 -25.06 4.01 2.66
N THR A 45 -24.35 4.84 1.90
CA THR A 45 -24.86 5.55 0.72
C THR A 45 -24.47 4.88 -0.60
N GLY A 46 -23.68 3.80 -0.55
CA GLY A 46 -23.15 3.16 -1.75
C GLY A 46 -21.93 3.87 -2.33
N THR A 47 -21.20 4.64 -1.52
CA THR A 47 -19.92 5.26 -1.92
C THR A 47 -18.77 4.33 -1.54
N ARG A 48 -17.78 4.14 -2.43
CA ARG A 48 -16.55 3.40 -2.12
C ARG A 48 -15.76 4.14 -1.04
N ALA A 49 -15.76 3.63 0.20
CA ALA A 49 -15.18 4.32 1.35
C ALA A 49 -13.84 3.73 1.79
N HIS A 50 -13.66 2.43 1.63
CA HIS A 50 -12.42 1.73 1.99
C HIS A 50 -12.12 0.61 1.00
N ILE A 51 -10.87 0.15 0.97
CA ILE A 51 -10.48 -1.08 0.30
C ILE A 51 -10.01 -2.07 1.36
N PHE A 52 -10.62 -3.25 1.38
CA PHE A 52 -10.10 -4.38 2.12
C PHE A 52 -9.15 -5.18 1.23
N VAL A 53 -7.90 -5.32 1.65
CA VAL A 53 -6.93 -6.19 0.97
C VAL A 53 -5.99 -6.80 2.00
N ARG A 54 -5.44 -7.98 1.71
CA ARG A 54 -4.47 -8.66 2.56
C ARG A 54 -3.06 -8.59 1.97
N CYS A 55 -2.07 -8.51 2.84
CA CYS A 55 -0.68 -8.56 2.48
C CYS A 55 -0.35 -9.91 1.81
N PRO A 56 0.17 -9.93 0.58
CA PRO A 56 0.46 -11.18 -0.13
C PRO A 56 1.59 -12.00 0.51
N THR A 57 2.37 -11.39 1.42
CA THR A 57 3.49 -12.05 2.09
C THR A 57 3.11 -12.65 3.44
N CYS A 58 2.30 -11.97 4.25
CA CYS A 58 2.01 -12.39 5.63
C CYS A 58 0.52 -12.45 5.98
N ASP A 59 -0.35 -12.27 4.99
CA ASP A 59 -1.81 -12.34 5.09
C ASP A 59 -2.46 -11.35 6.08
N ALA A 60 -1.69 -10.39 6.59
CA ALA A 60 -2.21 -9.33 7.45
C ALA A 60 -3.09 -8.34 6.67
N PRO A 61 -4.18 -7.81 7.26
CA PRO A 61 -5.00 -6.80 6.60
C PRO A 61 -4.20 -5.51 6.35
N LEU A 62 -4.30 -4.97 5.15
CA LEU A 62 -3.83 -3.65 4.77
C LEU A 62 -5.08 -2.77 4.73
N GLY A 63 -5.35 -2.03 5.81
CA GLY A 63 -6.49 -1.12 5.85
C GLY A 63 -6.22 0.07 4.93
N LEU A 64 -6.97 0.19 3.84
CA LEU A 64 -6.83 1.29 2.89
C LEU A 64 -8.05 2.22 2.99
N SER A 65 -7.77 3.49 3.20
CA SER A 65 -8.74 4.57 3.22
C SER A 65 -8.23 5.69 2.32
N PRO A 66 -9.11 6.48 1.69
CA PRO A 66 -8.68 7.61 0.89
C PRO A 66 -8.01 8.62 1.81
N SER A 67 -6.86 9.12 1.36
CA SER A 67 -6.04 10.12 2.05
C SER A 67 -6.51 11.55 1.77
N SER A 68 -7.36 11.74 0.75
CA SER A 68 -7.88 13.04 0.35
C SER A 68 -9.25 12.94 -0.32
N MET A 69 -9.94 14.09 -0.41
CA MET A 69 -11.19 14.20 -1.17
C MET A 69 -11.01 13.95 -2.68
N GLY A 70 -9.82 14.26 -3.22
CA GLY A 70 -9.50 13.99 -4.62
C GLY A 70 -9.40 12.49 -4.89
N GLU A 71 -8.71 11.77 -4.01
CA GLU A 71 -8.63 10.30 -4.07
C GLU A 71 -10.00 9.64 -3.87
N GLN A 72 -10.78 10.10 -2.89
CA GLN A 72 -12.17 9.65 -2.69
C GLN A 72 -13.02 9.82 -3.96
N ARG A 73 -12.84 10.93 -4.69
CA ARG A 73 -13.54 11.16 -5.97
C ARG A 73 -13.06 10.18 -7.03
N GLY A 74 -11.75 10.06 -7.24
CA GLY A 74 -11.15 9.15 -8.23
C GLY A 74 -11.54 7.68 -8.00
N TRP A 75 -11.64 7.24 -6.74
CA TRP A 75 -12.13 5.90 -6.41
C TRP A 75 -13.55 5.64 -6.89
N ASN A 76 -14.40 6.65 -7.00
CA ASN A 76 -15.80 6.52 -7.42
C ASN A 76 -16.02 6.84 -8.91
N GLU A 77 -14.97 7.07 -9.69
CA GLU A 77 -15.03 7.21 -11.15
C GLU A 77 -15.19 5.85 -11.85
N THR A 78 -15.48 5.87 -13.15
CA THR A 78 -15.58 4.68 -13.99
C THR A 78 -14.78 4.89 -15.28
N PRO A 79 -13.59 4.27 -15.43
CA PRO A 79 -12.93 3.36 -14.47
C PRO A 79 -12.47 4.07 -13.19
N SER A 80 -12.26 3.31 -12.11
CA SER A 80 -11.68 3.87 -10.87
C SER A 80 -10.24 4.29 -11.08
N ASP A 81 -9.85 5.39 -10.45
CA ASP A 81 -8.46 5.81 -10.34
C ASP A 81 -7.87 5.34 -9.01
N VAL A 82 -7.16 4.20 -9.04
CA VAL A 82 -6.51 3.60 -7.87
C VAL A 82 -5.01 3.69 -8.04
N GLN A 83 -4.36 4.48 -7.18
CA GLN A 83 -2.91 4.52 -7.04
C GLN A 83 -2.54 4.76 -5.57
N ILE A 84 -2.23 3.68 -4.85
CA ILE A 84 -2.07 3.72 -3.39
C ILE A 84 -0.72 3.13 -2.98
N ILE A 85 0.05 3.82 -2.14
CA ILE A 85 1.24 3.25 -1.50
C ILE A 85 0.90 2.88 -0.05
N VAL A 86 1.12 1.62 0.31
CA VAL A 86 0.82 1.10 1.65
C VAL A 86 1.97 0.24 2.18
N GLY A 87 2.31 0.46 3.45
CA GLY A 87 3.17 -0.45 4.21
C GLY A 87 2.36 -1.51 4.94
N CYS A 88 2.86 -2.75 4.98
CA CYS A 88 2.26 -3.76 5.84
C CYS A 88 2.62 -3.48 7.31
N PRO A 89 1.66 -3.49 8.24
CA PRO A 89 1.95 -3.26 9.65
C PRO A 89 2.61 -4.48 10.32
N ARG A 90 2.57 -5.67 9.69
CA ARG A 90 3.08 -6.93 10.26
C ARG A 90 4.42 -7.37 9.68
N CYS A 91 4.68 -7.11 8.40
CA CYS A 91 5.96 -7.39 7.76
C CYS A 91 6.55 -6.11 7.16
N SER A 92 7.83 -6.12 6.83
CA SER A 92 8.51 -4.95 6.21
C SER A 92 8.15 -4.74 4.73
N GLY A 93 7.03 -5.29 4.26
CA GLY A 93 6.58 -5.16 2.86
C GLY A 93 5.95 -3.79 2.61
N THR A 94 6.36 -3.14 1.54
CA THR A 94 5.73 -1.92 1.02
C THR A 94 5.19 -2.19 -0.37
N TYR A 95 3.99 -1.73 -0.66
CA TYR A 95 3.31 -2.01 -1.92
C TYR A 95 2.75 -0.74 -2.54
N MET A 96 2.95 -0.56 -3.85
CA MET A 96 2.17 0.38 -4.65
C MET A 96 1.09 -0.41 -5.39
N ILE A 97 -0.18 -0.12 -5.15
CA ILE A 97 -1.33 -0.83 -5.68
C ILE A 97 -1.98 0.05 -6.75
N GLU A 98 -2.15 -0.51 -7.94
CA GLU A 98 -2.91 0.03 -9.07
C GLU A 98 -4.11 -0.90 -9.35
N GLU A 99 -4.99 -0.50 -10.27
CA GLU A 99 -6.21 -1.24 -10.62
C GLU A 99 -5.95 -2.71 -11.01
N GLU A 100 -4.92 -2.99 -11.83
CA GLU A 100 -4.66 -4.34 -12.37
C GLU A 100 -3.41 -5.02 -11.79
N LYS A 101 -2.55 -4.25 -11.11
CA LYS A 101 -1.25 -4.73 -10.63
C LYS A 101 -0.80 -3.98 -9.39
N ALA A 102 0.03 -4.64 -8.61
CA ALA A 102 0.72 -4.06 -7.48
C ALA A 102 2.23 -4.31 -7.60
N TYR A 103 3.01 -3.43 -7.00
CA TYR A 103 4.45 -3.50 -7.01
C TYR A 103 4.94 -3.67 -5.58
N CYS A 104 5.68 -4.75 -5.31
CA CYS A 104 6.44 -4.88 -4.08
C CYS A 104 7.66 -3.98 -4.15
N LEU A 105 7.79 -3.05 -3.19
CA LEU A 105 8.80 -2.02 -3.18
C LEU A 105 9.86 -2.28 -2.13
N SER A 106 11.10 -1.91 -2.46
CA SER A 106 12.15 -1.67 -1.50
C SER A 106 12.60 -0.23 -1.59
N MET A 107 12.88 0.42 -0.46
CA MET A 107 13.51 1.74 -0.49
C MET A 107 14.95 1.60 -0.97
N ILE A 108 15.33 2.45 -1.92
CA ILE A 108 16.75 2.64 -2.21
C ILE A 108 17.33 3.31 -0.97
N ALA A 109 18.32 2.68 -0.34
CA ALA A 109 19.08 3.34 0.71
C ALA A 109 19.80 4.54 0.07
N THR A 110 19.19 5.71 0.13
CA THR A 110 19.89 6.96 -0.13
C THR A 110 20.96 7.05 0.96
N PRO A 111 22.25 7.16 0.61
CA PRO A 111 23.26 7.46 1.61
C PRO A 111 22.93 8.85 2.15
N VAL A 112 22.21 8.92 3.26
CA VAL A 112 21.99 10.16 3.99
C VAL A 112 23.39 10.58 4.44
N PRO A 113 23.93 11.73 3.97
CA PRO A 113 25.12 12.27 4.63
C PRO A 113 24.72 12.45 6.09
N ARG A 114 25.44 11.81 7.01
CA ARG A 114 25.25 11.99 8.46
C ARG A 114 25.29 13.48 8.75
N THR A 115 24.14 14.16 8.75
CA THR A 115 24.02 15.45 9.38
C THR A 115 24.10 15.15 10.86
N THR A 116 25.30 15.35 11.39
CA THR A 116 25.52 15.51 12.82
C THR A 116 24.60 16.64 13.28
N ASN A 117 23.39 16.32 13.70
CA ASN A 117 22.57 17.24 14.47
C ASN A 117 23.42 17.64 15.67
N PRO A 118 23.83 18.90 15.82
CA PRO A 118 24.40 19.34 17.09
C PRO A 118 23.30 19.10 18.13
N ARG A 119 23.61 18.30 19.15
CA ARG A 119 22.76 18.19 20.34
C ARG A 119 22.47 19.61 20.81
N LEU A 120 21.22 20.05 20.71
CA LEU A 120 20.77 21.25 21.41
C LEU A 120 20.90 20.94 22.89
N GLU A 121 21.92 21.52 23.53
CA GLU A 121 22.06 21.49 24.98
C GLU A 121 20.86 22.25 25.57
N VAL A 122 20.08 21.56 26.40
CA VAL A 122 18.97 22.14 27.13
C VAL A 122 19.53 23.21 28.06
N ALA A 123 19.12 24.47 27.86
CA ALA A 123 19.46 25.56 28.77
C ALA A 123 18.99 25.22 30.18
N LYS A 124 19.90 25.27 31.16
CA LYS A 124 19.56 25.08 32.57
C LYS A 124 18.64 26.22 33.04
N PRO A 125 17.62 25.93 33.87
CA PRO A 125 16.78 26.97 34.46
C PRO A 125 17.61 27.89 35.36
N GLN A 126 17.34 29.19 35.29
CA GLN A 126 17.88 30.25 36.15
C GLN A 126 17.31 30.17 37.57
#